data_AF-A0A518GUW8-F1
#
_entry.id   AF-A0A518GUW8-F1
#
_cell.length_a   1.000
_cell.length_b   1.000
_cell.length_c   1.000
_cell.angle_alpha   90.00
_cell.angle_beta   90.00
_cell.angle_gamma   90.00
#
_symmetry.space_group_name_H-M   'P 1'
#
loop_
_entity.id
_entity.type
_entity.pdbx_description
1 polymer ?
#
loop_
_entity_poly.entity_id
_entity_poly.type
_entity_poly.pdbx_seq_one_letter_code
_entity_poly.pdbx_strand_id
1 'polypeptide(L)'
;MKSFRSTCATALLAGSALLAGMSGHAQDEPTPSPPITPGTNGSEKTFPPYRRVPSYFGQVGLSDQQKADIYALRGRYRAELSELERQIEEMKRREMEECESVLTDSQRKLLTQLRDAKRPQSSVSGN
;
A
#
# COMPACT_ATOMS: atom_id res chain seq x y z
N MET A 1 28.90 10.78 -27.67
CA MET A 1 28.02 10.77 -28.87
C MET A 1 26.60 10.63 -28.34
N LYS A 2 25.80 11.70 -28.37
CA LYS A 2 24.69 11.88 -29.34
C LYS A 2 23.70 10.70 -29.27
N SER A 3 22.40 10.79 -28.98
CA SER A 3 21.47 11.88 -28.71
C SER A 3 20.15 11.25 -28.24
N PHE A 4 19.44 11.97 -27.37
CA PHE A 4 17.98 12.11 -27.25
C PHE A 4 17.17 11.70 -28.50
N ARG A 5 15.94 11.15 -28.31
CA ARG A 5 14.67 11.73 -28.81
C ARG A 5 13.41 11.08 -28.20
N SER A 6 12.69 11.90 -27.45
CA SER A 6 11.26 11.84 -27.13
C SER A 6 10.41 12.17 -28.37
N THR A 7 9.20 11.58 -28.49
CA THR A 7 7.94 12.08 -29.10
C THR A 7 6.98 10.89 -29.32
N CYS A 8 5.83 10.77 -28.64
CA CYS A 8 4.52 11.38 -28.96
C CYS A 8 4.17 11.40 -30.46
N ALA A 9 3.24 10.54 -30.89
CA ALA A 9 2.37 10.80 -32.07
C ALA A 9 1.15 9.87 -32.07
N THR A 10 0.01 10.45 -31.73
CA THR A 10 -1.36 10.03 -32.03
C THR A 10 -1.66 10.08 -33.52
N ALA A 11 -2.47 9.15 -34.05
CA ALA A 11 -3.34 9.35 -35.22
C ALA A 11 -4.42 8.24 -35.25
N LEU A 12 -5.70 8.45 -34.92
CA LEU A 12 -6.82 9.19 -35.55
C LEU A 12 -7.59 8.45 -36.67
N LEU A 13 -8.84 8.09 -36.34
CA LEU A 13 -10.12 8.04 -37.09
C LEU A 13 -10.22 7.31 -38.46
N ALA A 14 -11.24 6.44 -38.60
CA ALA A 14 -12.57 6.82 -39.12
C ALA A 14 -13.45 5.58 -39.41
N GLY A 15 -14.74 5.65 -39.09
CA GLY A 15 -15.74 4.65 -39.46
C GLY A 15 -17.13 4.96 -38.90
N SER A 16 -17.80 5.96 -39.47
CA SER A 16 -19.17 6.37 -39.12
C SER A 16 -20.23 5.55 -39.86
N ALA A 17 -21.31 5.16 -39.19
CA ALA A 17 -22.60 4.87 -39.83
C ALA A 17 -23.78 5.12 -38.87
N LEU A 18 -24.89 5.57 -39.46
CA LEU A 18 -26.01 6.34 -38.90
C LEU A 18 -27.18 5.55 -38.28
N LEU A 19 -27.95 6.27 -37.45
CA LEU A 19 -29.42 6.26 -37.20
C LEU A 19 -30.15 4.98 -36.74
N ALA A 20 -30.79 5.04 -35.57
CA ALA A 20 -32.26 5.19 -35.40
C ALA A 20 -32.65 5.10 -33.91
N GLY A 21 -33.66 5.87 -33.50
CA GLY A 21 -33.93 6.24 -32.11
C GLY A 21 -34.56 5.18 -31.20
N MET A 22 -34.70 5.55 -29.93
CA MET A 22 -35.79 5.14 -29.02
C MET A 22 -35.90 6.15 -27.87
N SER A 23 -37.08 6.73 -27.73
CA SER A 23 -37.54 7.41 -26.52
C SER A 23 -37.62 6.39 -25.38
N GLY A 24 -37.05 6.73 -24.23
CA GLY A 24 -37.24 5.99 -23.00
C GLY A 24 -36.60 6.75 -21.84
N HIS A 25 -37.42 7.47 -21.07
CA HIS A 25 -37.07 7.89 -19.73
C HIS A 25 -36.63 6.67 -18.91
N ALA A 26 -35.40 6.66 -18.41
CA ALA A 26 -35.01 5.82 -17.29
C ALA A 26 -34.09 6.65 -16.41
N GLN A 27 -34.58 6.95 -15.21
CA GLN A 27 -33.84 7.67 -14.19
C GLN A 27 -32.58 6.89 -13.82
N ASP A 28 -31.51 7.65 -13.64
CA ASP A 28 -30.25 7.26 -13.03
C ASP A 28 -30.53 6.87 -11.57
N GLU A 29 -30.88 5.61 -11.34
CA GLU A 29 -30.91 4.99 -10.02
C GLU A 29 -29.47 4.70 -9.59
N PRO A 30 -28.99 5.22 -8.44
CA PRO A 30 -27.68 4.85 -7.92
C PRO A 30 -27.67 3.36 -7.64
N THR A 31 -26.81 2.64 -8.36
CA THR A 31 -26.68 1.18 -8.30
C THR A 31 -26.38 0.77 -6.86
N PRO A 32 -27.23 -0.04 -6.20
CA PRO A 32 -26.94 -0.54 -4.86
C PRO A 32 -25.75 -1.50 -4.94
N SER A 33 -24.73 -1.24 -4.13
CA SER A 33 -23.62 -2.17 -3.91
C SER A 33 -24.14 -3.54 -3.46
N PRO A 34 -23.50 -4.66 -3.86
CA PRO A 34 -24.02 -5.99 -3.57
C PRO A 34 -24.09 -6.25 -2.06
N PRO A 35 -25.16 -6.93 -1.58
CA PRO A 35 -25.34 -7.22 -0.18
C PRO A 35 -24.33 -8.29 0.28
N ILE A 36 -23.54 -7.98 1.30
CA ILE A 36 -22.66 -8.96 1.97
C ILE A 36 -23.54 -9.77 2.93
N THR A 37 -23.75 -11.04 2.62
CA THR A 37 -24.43 -11.99 3.50
C THR A 37 -23.55 -12.35 4.71
N PRO A 38 -24.12 -12.47 5.93
CA PRO A 38 -23.35 -12.89 7.10
C PRO A 38 -23.22 -14.42 7.11
N GLY A 39 -22.05 -14.92 6.69
CA GLY A 39 -21.69 -16.33 6.81
C GLY A 39 -21.37 -16.71 8.26
N THR A 40 -22.20 -17.59 8.83
CA THR A 40 -21.89 -18.36 10.04
C THR A 40 -21.21 -19.66 9.62
N ASN A 41 -19.99 -19.92 10.13
CA ASN A 41 -19.51 -21.23 10.60
C ASN A 41 -18.12 -21.11 11.23
N GLY A 42 -17.89 -21.91 12.27
CA GLY A 42 -16.76 -21.82 13.19
C GLY A 42 -15.40 -22.17 12.58
N SER A 43 -14.44 -21.30 12.85
CA SER A 43 -13.03 -21.62 13.06
C SER A 43 -12.58 -20.75 14.23
N GLU A 44 -11.65 -21.24 15.05
CA GLU A 44 -11.07 -20.51 16.16
C GLU A 44 -10.55 -19.17 15.65
N LYS A 45 -11.35 -18.12 15.83
CA LYS A 45 -11.04 -16.80 15.31
C LYS A 45 -9.90 -16.27 16.17
N THR A 46 -8.67 -16.48 15.73
CA THR A 46 -7.59 -15.52 16.00
C THR A 46 -8.10 -14.20 15.42
N PHE A 47 -8.84 -13.48 16.26
CA PHE A 47 -9.44 -12.22 15.86
C PHE A 47 -8.27 -11.29 15.52
N PRO A 48 -8.25 -10.67 14.33
CA PRO A 48 -7.23 -9.70 14.03
C PRO A 48 -7.25 -8.63 15.13
N PRO A 49 -6.09 -8.13 15.59
CA PRO A 49 -5.96 -7.27 16.78
C PRO A 49 -6.66 -5.90 16.68
N TYR A 50 -7.49 -5.71 15.65
CA TYR A 50 -8.08 -4.44 15.22
C TYR A 50 -9.57 -4.31 15.55
N ARG A 51 -10.09 -5.08 16.50
CA ARG A 51 -11.45 -4.90 17.07
C ARG A 51 -11.55 -3.68 17.99
N ARG A 52 -10.88 -2.58 17.64
CA ARG A 52 -10.97 -1.30 18.33
C ARG A 52 -11.28 -0.22 17.31
N VAL A 53 -12.28 0.58 17.61
CA VAL A 53 -12.54 1.81 16.86
C VAL A 53 -11.43 2.82 17.15
N PRO A 54 -11.21 3.82 16.27
CA PRO A 54 -10.23 4.87 16.54
C PRO A 54 -10.53 5.61 17.85
N SER A 55 -9.54 6.36 18.35
CA SER A 55 -9.71 7.17 19.56
C SER A 55 -10.93 8.07 19.45
N TYR A 56 -11.71 8.19 20.52
CA TYR A 56 -12.95 8.98 20.62
C TYR A 56 -14.13 8.49 19.77
N PHE A 57 -13.96 7.60 18.80
CA PHE A 57 -15.07 7.07 17.98
C PHE A 57 -16.07 6.26 18.83
N GLY A 58 -15.65 5.70 19.96
CA GLY A 58 -16.58 5.06 20.90
C GLY A 58 -17.55 6.03 21.58
N GLN A 59 -17.27 7.33 21.57
CA GLN A 59 -18.06 8.35 22.28
C GLN A 59 -19.18 8.95 21.43
N VAL A 60 -19.17 8.72 20.11
CA VAL A 60 -20.17 9.31 19.18
C VAL A 60 -21.39 8.42 18.94
N GLY A 61 -21.57 7.36 19.75
CA GLY A 61 -22.76 6.51 19.68
C GLY A 61 -22.84 5.65 18.42
N LEU A 62 -21.73 5.04 18.00
CA LEU A 62 -21.69 4.20 16.79
C LEU A 62 -22.62 2.99 16.88
N SER A 63 -23.35 2.73 15.80
CA SER A 63 -24.09 1.48 15.61
C SER A 63 -23.13 0.30 15.39
N ASP A 64 -23.62 -0.92 15.57
CA ASP A 64 -22.80 -2.11 15.37
C ASP A 64 -22.38 -2.31 13.91
N GLN A 65 -23.23 -1.89 12.97
CA GLN A 65 -22.88 -1.87 11.55
C GLN A 65 -21.73 -0.89 11.28
N GLN A 66 -21.80 0.34 11.80
CA GLN A 66 -20.72 1.32 11.65
C GLN A 66 -19.40 0.81 12.25
N LYS A 67 -19.44 0.13 13.40
CA LYS A 67 -18.24 -0.50 13.99
C LYS A 67 -17.67 -1.58 13.07
N ALA A 68 -18.52 -2.44 12.51
CA ALA A 68 -18.11 -3.49 11.58
C ALA A 68 -17.43 -2.89 10.33
N ASP A 69 -18.03 -1.84 9.76
CA ASP A 69 -17.49 -1.13 8.60
C ASP A 69 -16.13 -0.49 8.92
N ILE A 70 -16.00 0.16 10.09
CA ILE A 70 -14.73 0.71 10.57
C ILE A 70 -13.66 -0.39 10.71
N TYR A 71 -14.02 -1.56 11.25
CA TYR A 71 -13.06 -2.66 11.39
C TYR A 71 -12.59 -3.17 10.02
N ALA A 72 -13.51 -3.31 9.05
CA ALA A 72 -13.17 -3.72 7.69
C ALA A 72 -12.24 -2.70 7.01
N LEU A 73 -12.57 -1.41 7.11
CA LEU A 73 -11.75 -0.31 6.57
C LEU A 73 -10.34 -0.32 7.17
N ARG A 74 -10.23 -0.44 8.50
CA ARG A 74 -8.93 -0.48 9.19
C ARG A 74 -8.12 -1.71 8.81
N GLY A 75 -8.76 -2.87 8.66
CA GLY A 75 -8.10 -4.10 8.22
C GLY A 75 -7.47 -3.93 6.83
N ARG A 76 -8.25 -3.43 5.86
CA ARG A 76 -7.77 -3.17 4.50
C ARG A 76 -6.57 -2.22 4.49
N TYR A 77 -6.70 -1.04 5.10
CA TYR A 77 -5.63 -0.05 5.08
C TYR A 77 -4.37 -0.52 5.83
N ARG A 78 -4.49 -1.35 6.87
CA ARG A 78 -3.32 -1.91 7.55
C ARG A 78 -2.55 -2.89 6.66
N ALA A 79 -3.26 -3.71 5.88
CA ALA A 79 -2.62 -4.59 4.92
C ALA A 79 -1.87 -3.79 3.83
N GLU A 80 -2.51 -2.75 3.28
CA GLU A 80 -1.90 -1.86 2.30
C GLU A 80 -0.67 -1.12 2.88
N LEU A 81 -0.80 -0.56 4.10
CA LEU A 81 0.30 0.12 4.79
C LEU A 81 1.48 -0.83 5.06
N SER A 82 1.22 -2.06 5.52
CA SER A 82 2.29 -3.03 5.78
C SER A 82 3.08 -3.36 4.51
N GLU A 83 2.41 -3.46 3.37
CA GLU A 83 3.07 -3.72 2.09
C GLU A 83 3.87 -2.50 1.63
N LEU A 84 3.33 -1.29 1.78
CA LEU A 84 4.05 -0.05 1.47
C LEU A 84 5.28 0.14 2.37
N GLU A 85 5.17 -0.15 3.67
CA GLU A 85 6.28 -0.12 4.62
C GLU A 85 7.39 -1.09 4.20
N ARG A 86 7.03 -2.31 3.78
CA ARG A 86 8.00 -3.28 3.25
C ARG A 86 8.71 -2.76 2.00
N GLN A 87 7.99 -2.12 1.09
CA GLN A 87 8.57 -1.51 -0.11
C GLN A 87 9.51 -0.35 0.24
N ILE A 88 9.15 0.48 1.23
CA ILE A 88 10.00 1.57 1.71
C ILE A 88 11.31 1.04 2.29
N GLU A 89 11.26 0.02 3.14
CA GLU A 89 12.47 -0.57 3.73
C GLU A 89 13.37 -1.20 2.67
N GLU A 90 12.79 -1.88 1.69
CA GLU A 90 13.53 -2.42 0.56
C GLU A 90 14.19 -1.33 -0.29
N MET A 91 13.48 -0.23 -0.57
CA MET A 91 14.05 0.91 -1.29
C MET A 91 15.20 1.57 -0.52
N LYS A 92 15.07 1.76 0.80
CA LYS A 92 16.15 2.30 1.64
C LYS A 92 17.38 1.40 1.65
N ARG A 93 17.18 0.07 1.72
CA ARG A 93 18.27 -0.91 1.64
C ARG A 93 19.01 -0.79 0.30
N ARG A 94 18.26 -0.77 -0.80
CA ARG A 94 18.82 -0.61 -2.15
C ARG A 94 19.51 0.72 -2.37
N GLU A 95 18.92 1.82 -1.91
CA GLU A 95 19.54 3.14 -1.94
C GLU A 95 20.91 3.11 -1.26
N MET A 96 21.00 2.51 -0.07
CA MET A 96 22.27 2.38 0.65
C MET A 96 23.29 1.53 -0.11
N GLU A 97 22.87 0.40 -0.69
CA GLU A 97 23.74 -0.46 -1.50
C GLU A 97 24.27 0.27 -2.74
N GLU A 98 23.39 0.99 -3.44
CA GLU A 98 23.76 1.81 -4.60
C GLU A 98 24.72 2.94 -4.18
N CYS A 99 24.51 3.59 -3.03
CA CYS A 99 25.45 4.56 -2.46
C CYS A 99 26.83 3.95 -2.13
N GLU A 100 26.89 2.72 -1.61
CA GLU A 100 28.15 2.04 -1.31
C GLU A 100 28.86 1.52 -2.58
N SER A 101 28.09 1.24 -3.63
CA SER A 101 28.62 0.75 -4.90
C SER A 101 29.49 1.78 -5.64
N VAL A 102 29.19 3.08 -5.46
CA VAL A 102 29.94 4.17 -6.11
C VAL A 102 31.24 4.53 -5.38
N LEU A 103 31.49 3.95 -4.21
CA LEU A 103 32.72 4.19 -3.45
C LEU A 103 33.92 3.48 -4.09
N THR A 104 35.13 3.95 -3.78
CA THR A 104 36.35 3.20 -4.06
C THR A 104 36.57 2.10 -3.01
N ASP A 105 37.45 1.14 -3.30
CA ASP A 105 37.80 0.08 -2.33
C ASP A 105 38.37 0.64 -1.02
N SER A 106 39.20 1.67 -1.11
CA SER A 106 39.77 2.34 0.07
C SER A 106 38.70 3.05 0.91
N GLN A 107 37.73 3.71 0.26
CA GLN A 107 36.60 4.35 0.93
C GLN A 107 35.67 3.33 1.60
N ARG A 108 35.35 2.22 0.93
CA ARG A 108 34.58 1.12 1.54
C ARG A 108 35.26 0.54 2.77
N LYS A 109 36.57 0.29 2.70
CA LYS A 109 37.34 -0.22 3.83
C LYS A 109 37.28 0.72 5.03
N LEU A 110 37.42 2.02 4.80
CA LEU A 110 37.30 3.03 5.84
C LEU A 110 35.88 3.07 6.43
N LEU A 111 34.84 3.00 5.59
CA LEU A 111 33.44 2.96 6.03
C LEU A 111 33.17 1.77 6.96
N THR A 112 33.65 0.58 6.63
CA THR A 112 33.53 -0.62 7.48
C THR A 112 34.21 -0.41 8.83
N GLN A 113 35.44 0.11 8.84
CA GLN A 113 36.17 0.41 10.08
C GLN A 113 35.40 1.39 10.99
N LEU A 114 34.80 2.43 10.40
CA LEU A 114 33.99 3.40 11.14
C LEU A 114 32.71 2.78 11.72
N ARG A 115 32.07 1.86 11.00
CA ARG A 115 30.88 1.13 11.47
C ARG A 115 31.22 0.19 12.63
N ASP A 116 32.33 -0.54 12.54
CA ASP A 116 32.77 -1.46 13.59
C ASP A 116 33.18 -0.70 14.87
N ALA A 117 33.87 0.43 14.74
CA ALA A 117 34.25 1.27 15.88
C ALA A 117 33.03 1.86 16.65
N LYS A 118 31.91 2.07 15.96
CA LYS A 118 30.66 2.59 16.58
C LYS A 118 29.73 1.50 17.12
N ARG A 119 30.01 0.21 16.85
CA ARG A 119 29.18 -0.88 17.37
C ARG A 119 29.37 -0.99 18.89
N PRO A 120 28.31 -0.86 19.71
CA PRO A 120 28.43 -1.05 21.16
C PRO A 120 28.98 -2.45 21.47
N GLN A 121 30.01 -2.54 22.31
CA GLN A 121 30.67 -3.80 22.70
C GLN A 121 29.85 -4.63 23.71
N SER A 122 28.52 -4.60 23.61
CA SER A 122 27.61 -5.18 24.63
C SER A 122 27.04 -6.56 24.27
N SER A 123 27.60 -7.28 23.29
CA SER A 123 27.05 -8.58 22.86
C SER A 123 28.09 -9.70 22.69
N VAL A 124 29.28 -9.58 23.26
CA VAL A 124 30.31 -10.67 23.27
C VAL A 124 30.69 -11.05 24.71
N SER A 125 29.72 -11.06 25.63
CA SER A 125 29.87 -11.68 26.95
C SER A 125 28.51 -12.17 27.44
N GLY A 126 28.27 -13.47 27.28
CA GLY A 126 27.09 -14.20 27.73
C GLY A 126 27.23 -15.66 27.34
N ASN A 127 27.51 -16.51 28.33
CA ASN A 127 27.85 -17.94 28.25
C ASN A 127 26.97 -18.79 27.33
#